data_AF-A0A5J4JI89-F1
#
_entry.id   AF-A0A5J4JI89-F1
#
_cell.length_a   1.000
_cell.length_b   1.000
_cell.length_c   1.000
_cell.angle_alpha   90.00
_cell.angle_beta   90.00
_cell.angle_gamma   90.00
#
_symmetry.space_group_name_H-M   'P 1'
#
loop_
_entity.id
_entity.type
_entity.pdbx_description
1 polymer ?
#
loop_
_entity_poly.entity_id
_entity_poly.type
_entity_poly.pdbx_seq_one_letter_code
_entity_poly.pdbx_strand_id
1 'polypeptide(L)'
;MADVLFIKANDRSADQSVTVKMYETFLKTYKEANPNDQITELDLFKEELPYYGNTAIMGAFLNRARDLHRLRKKRKWRNLSAVIWISF
;
A
#
# COMPACT_ATOMS: atom_id res chain seq x y z
N MET A 1 17.47 6.72 1.19
CA MET A 1 16.95 5.37 0.95
C MET A 1 15.49 5.36 1.33
N ALA A 2 14.67 5.72 0.36
CA ALA A 2 13.23 5.60 0.36
C ALA A 2 12.81 4.46 -0.57
N ASP A 3 11.64 3.89 -0.32
CA ASP A 3 10.97 2.97 -1.23
C ASP A 3 9.93 3.77 -2.02
N VAL A 4 10.09 3.79 -3.35
CA VAL A 4 9.28 4.64 -4.23
C VAL A 4 8.57 3.79 -5.28
N LEU A 5 7.25 3.92 -5.29
CA LEU A 5 6.37 3.25 -6.24
C LEU A 5 5.95 4.22 -7.35
N PHE A 6 6.35 3.93 -8.58
CA PHE A 6 5.93 4.63 -9.78
C PHE A 6 4.76 3.86 -10.42
N ILE A 7 3.60 4.51 -10.56
CA ILE A 7 2.40 3.90 -11.14
C ILE A 7 2.16 4.47 -12.54
N LYS A 8 2.23 3.62 -13.56
CA LYS A 8 1.88 3.95 -14.94
C LYS A 8 0.43 3.56 -15.20
N ALA A 9 -0.40 4.56 -15.51
CA ALA A 9 -1.83 4.42 -15.77
C ALA A 9 -2.19 4.95 -17.17
N ASN A 10 -1.36 4.66 -18.18
CA ASN A 10 -1.59 5.06 -19.56
C ASN A 10 -0.94 4.03 -20.50
N ASP A 11 -1.72 3.47 -21.43
CA ASP A 11 -1.31 2.41 -22.37
C ASP A 11 -0.75 2.93 -23.70
N ARG A 12 -0.84 4.24 -23.95
CA ARG A 12 -0.33 4.85 -25.17
C ARG A 12 1.20 4.83 -25.20
N SER A 13 1.77 4.80 -26.40
CA SER A 13 3.21 5.00 -26.58
C SER A 13 3.61 6.42 -26.20
N ALA A 14 4.88 6.61 -25.83
CA ALA A 14 5.42 7.92 -25.47
C ALA A 14 5.18 8.95 -26.58
N ASP A 15 5.36 8.57 -27.85
CA ASP A 15 5.17 9.46 -29.00
C ASP A 15 3.75 10.06 -29.09
N GLN A 16 2.75 9.35 -28.56
CA GLN A 16 1.34 9.72 -28.60
C GLN A 16 0.78 10.23 -27.26
N SER A 17 1.62 10.32 -26.21
CA SER A 17 1.15 10.71 -24.87
C SER A 17 2.15 11.61 -24.15
N VAL A 18 1.75 12.87 -23.94
CA VAL A 18 2.52 13.83 -23.15
C VAL A 18 2.73 13.33 -21.73
N THR A 19 1.73 12.71 -21.10
CA THR A 19 1.84 12.15 -19.75
C THR A 19 2.85 11.02 -19.67
N VAL A 20 2.94 10.16 -20.69
CA VAL A 20 3.95 9.08 -20.72
C VAL A 20 5.36 9.66 -20.89
N LYS A 21 5.54 10.67 -21.76
CA LYS A 21 6.83 11.38 -21.86
C LYS A 21 7.24 12.03 -20.54
N MET A 22 6.29 12.65 -19.82
CA MET A 22 6.54 13.23 -18.50
C MET A 22 6.93 12.16 -17.47
N TYR A 23 6.20 11.03 -17.45
CA TYR A 23 6.53 9.89 -16.57
C TYR A 23 7.95 9.39 -16.82
N GLU A 24 8.31 9.11 -18.07
CA GLU A 24 9.62 8.57 -18.43
C GLU A 24 10.75 9.55 -18.10
N THR A 25 10.53 10.83 -18.39
CA THR A 25 11.50 11.90 -18.07
C THR A 25 11.70 12.02 -16.57
N PHE A 26 10.62 12.06 -15.79
CA PHE A 26 10.69 12.17 -14.33
C PHE A 26 11.31 10.93 -13.68
N LEU A 27 10.94 9.73 -14.13
CA LEU A 27 11.53 8.48 -13.65
C LEU A 27 13.04 8.45 -13.88
N LYS A 28 13.49 8.86 -15.08
CA LYS A 28 14.91 8.92 -15.41
C LYS A 28 15.65 9.90 -14.50
N THR A 29 15.18 11.14 -14.39
CA THR A 29 15.85 12.15 -13.56
C THR A 29 15.79 11.80 -12.07
N TYR A 30 14.73 11.14 -11.61
CA TYR A 30 14.62 10.67 -10.24
C TYR A 30 15.63 9.58 -9.91
N LYS A 31 15.82 8.58 -10.80
CA LYS A 31 16.83 7.52 -10.66
C LYS A 31 18.25 8.10 -10.60
N GLU A 32 18.54 9.10 -11.44
CA GLU A 32 19.85 9.78 -11.47
C GLU A 32 20.11 10.58 -10.19
N ALA A 33 19.09 11.28 -9.68
CA ALA A 33 19.22 12.10 -8.46
C ALA A 33 19.21 11.30 -7.16
N ASN A 34 18.57 10.11 -7.14
CA ASN A 34 18.38 9.29 -5.95
C ASN A 34 18.88 7.84 -6.17
N PRO A 35 20.19 7.63 -6.39
CA PRO A 35 20.74 6.31 -6.74
C PRO A 35 20.60 5.26 -5.63
N ASN A 36 20.35 5.69 -4.40
CA ASN A 36 20.22 4.82 -3.23
C ASN A 36 18.77 4.49 -2.86
N ASP A 37 17.78 4.95 -3.63
CA ASP A 37 16.37 4.67 -3.38
C ASP A 37 15.92 3.42 -4.13
N GLN A 38 15.07 2.61 -3.50
CA GLN A 38 14.48 1.44 -4.15
C GLN A 38 13.26 1.86 -4.94
N ILE A 39 13.32 1.65 -6.25
CA ILE A 39 12.26 2.07 -7.17
C ILE A 39 11.56 0.83 -7.71
N THR A 40 10.24 0.80 -7.54
CA THR A 40 9.34 -0.20 -8.13
C THR A 40 8.43 0.48 -9.13
N GLU A 41 8.30 -0.09 -10.33
CA GLU A 41 7.40 0.40 -11.37
C GLU A 41 6.21 -0.56 -11.51
N LEU A 42 5.00 -0.02 -11.50
CA LEU A 42 3.74 -0.75 -11.64
C LEU A 42 2.97 -0.22 -12.85
N ASP A 43 2.81 -1.06 -13.87
CA ASP A 43 2.04 -0.74 -15.09
C ASP A 43 0.63 -1.33 -15.00
N LEU A 44 -0.36 -0.49 -14.70
CA LEU A 44 -1.73 -0.93 -14.45
C LEU A 44 -2.39 -1.61 -15.67
N PHE A 45 -1.88 -1.39 -16.87
CA PHE A 45 -2.42 -2.01 -18.09
C PHE A 45 -1.82 -3.40 -18.37
N LYS A 46 -0.79 -3.80 -17.62
CA LYS A 46 -0.22 -5.16 -17.67
C LYS A 46 -0.72 -6.06 -16.53
N GLU A 47 -1.43 -5.47 -15.57
CA GLU A 47 -1.95 -6.18 -14.40
C GLU A 47 -3.41 -6.57 -14.58
N GLU A 48 -3.81 -7.68 -13.95
CA GLU A 48 -5.22 -8.04 -13.82
C GLU A 48 -5.80 -7.36 -12.56
N LEU A 49 -6.54 -6.27 -12.78
CA LEU A 49 -7.13 -5.50 -11.68
C LEU A 49 -8.60 -5.91 -11.46
N PRO A 50 -8.91 -6.64 -10.37
CA PRO A 50 -10.29 -7.03 -10.09
C PRO A 50 -11.12 -5.79 -9.75
N TYR A 51 -12.36 -5.78 -10.22
CA TYR A 51 -13.29 -4.71 -9.89
C TYR A 51 -13.55 -4.64 -8.38
N TYR A 52 -13.62 -3.41 -7.88
CA TYR A 52 -14.01 -3.16 -6.51
C TYR A 52 -15.51 -3.40 -6.34
N GLY A 53 -15.88 -4.51 -5.70
CA GLY A 53 -17.27 -4.94 -5.54
C GLY A 53 -17.60 -5.47 -4.14
N ASN A 54 -18.78 -6.07 -4.01
CA ASN A 54 -19.30 -6.55 -2.71
C ASN A 54 -18.31 -7.45 -1.97
N THR A 55 -17.61 -8.34 -2.68
CA THR A 55 -16.58 -9.21 -2.10
C THR A 55 -15.46 -8.41 -1.44
N ALA A 56 -14.95 -7.37 -2.12
CA ALA A 56 -13.88 -6.52 -1.58
C ALA A 56 -14.38 -5.71 -0.37
N ILE A 57 -15.58 -5.15 -0.45
CA ILE A 57 -16.21 -4.37 0.63
C ILE A 57 -16.40 -5.25 1.87
N MET A 58 -16.98 -6.44 1.70
CA MET A 58 -17.22 -7.36 2.81
C MET A 58 -15.91 -7.88 3.40
N GLY A 59 -14.92 -8.19 2.56
CA GLY A 59 -13.58 -8.56 3.00
C GLY A 59 -12.94 -7.49 3.89
N ALA A 60 -12.99 -6.23 3.47
CA ALA A 60 -12.46 -5.10 4.24
C ALA A 60 -13.20 -4.92 5.58
N PHE A 61 -14.53 -4.99 5.57
CA PHE A 61 -15.36 -4.89 6.77
C PHE A 61 -15.03 -5.99 7.79
N LEU A 62 -14.98 -7.24 7.34
CA LEU A 62 -14.68 -8.39 8.21
C LEU A 62 -13.27 -8.34 8.78
N ASN A 63 -12.28 -7.91 7.99
CA ASN A 63 -10.90 -7.71 8.47
C ASN A 63 -10.86 -6.67 9.58
N ARG A 64 -11.54 -5.53 9.42
CA ARG A 64 -11.63 -4.49 10.45
C ARG A 64 -12.31 -4.99 11.73
N ALA A 65 -13.39 -5.76 11.60
CA ALA A 65 -14.06 -6.37 12.75
C ALA A 65 -13.12 -7.33 13.51
N ARG A 66 -12.31 -8.12 12.78
CA ARG A 66 -11.30 -9.01 13.35
C ARG A 66 -10.21 -8.25 14.11
N ASP A 67 -9.73 -7.13 13.57
CA ASP A 67 -8.73 -6.30 14.25
C ASP A 67 -9.25 -5.69 15.54
N LEU A 68 -10.49 -5.17 15.54
CA LEU A 68 -11.14 -4.68 16.75
C LEU A 68 -11.27 -5.78 17.81
N HIS A 69 -11.66 -6.99 17.41
CA HIS A 69 -11.73 -8.13 18.31
C HIS A 69 -10.34 -8.47 18.89
N ARG A 70 -9.29 -8.46 18.08
CA ARG A 70 -7.89 -8.70 18.51
C ARG A 70 -7.42 -7.64 19.50
N LEU A 71 -7.72 -6.36 19.25
CA LEU A 71 -7.39 -5.25 20.16
C LEU A 71 -8.11 -5.39 21.50
N ARG A 72 -9.41 -5.76 21.49
CA ARG A 72 -10.18 -6.01 22.72
C ARG A 72 -9.59 -7.15 23.54
N LYS A 73 -9.20 -8.25 22.88
CA LYS A 73 -8.53 -9.39 23.54
C LYS A 73 -7.20 -8.92 24.16
N LYS A 74 -6.34 -8.25 23.40
CA LYS A 74 -5.06 -7.70 23.90
C LYS A 74 -5.27 -6.78 25.11
N ARG A 75 -6.28 -5.90 25.07
CA ARG A 75 -6.61 -5.00 26.20
C ARG A 75 -7.09 -5.78 27.44
N LYS A 76 -7.94 -6.79 27.27
CA LYS A 76 -8.39 -7.65 28.38
C LYS A 76 -7.20 -8.33 29.06
N TRP A 77 -6.29 -8.93 28.29
CA TRP A 77 -5.09 -9.58 28.86
C TRP A 77 -4.15 -8.57 29.53
N ARG A 78 -3.94 -7.39 28.92
CA ARG A 78 -3.14 -6.32 29.54
C ARG A 78 -3.72 -5.87 30.88
N ASN A 79 -5.04 -5.68 30.95
CA ASN A 79 -5.71 -5.30 32.20
C ASN A 79 -5.64 -6.42 33.24
N LEU A 80 -5.82 -7.68 32.82
CA LEU A 80 -5.70 -8.84 33.72
C LEU A 80 -4.28 -8.96 34.29
N SER A 81 -3.25 -8.81 33.44
CA SER A 81 -1.87 -8.74 33.87
C SER A 81 -1.64 -7.56 34.84
N ALA A 82 -2.10 -6.35 34.52
CA ALA A 82 -1.94 -5.21 35.41
C ALA A 82 -2.57 -5.41 36.80
N VAL A 83 -3.76 -6.03 36.87
CA VAL A 83 -4.42 -6.34 38.16
C VAL A 83 -3.62 -7.36 38.98
N ILE A 84 -3.09 -8.39 38.33
CA ILE A 84 -2.25 -9.40 39.00
C ILE A 84 -0.98 -8.75 39.57
N TRP A 85 -0.32 -7.87 38.82
CA TRP A 85 0.92 -7.20 39.25
C TRP A 85 0.72 -6.19 40.40
N ILE A 86 -0.46 -5.59 40.56
CA ILE A 86 -0.76 -4.69 41.69
C ILE A 86 -1.04 -5.47 42.99
N SER A 87 -1.29 -6.77 42.90
CA SER A 87 -1.69 -7.62 44.03
C SER A 87 -0.53 -8.41 44.66
N PHE A 88 0.72 -8.21 44.20
CA PHE A 88 1.97 -8.77 44.75
C PHE A 88 2.95 -7.64 45.06
#